data_AF-A0A9E1QA80-F1
#
_entry.id   AF-A0A9E1QA80-F1
#
_cell.length_a   1.000
_cell.length_b   1.000
_cell.length_c   1.000
_cell.angle_alpha   90.00
_cell.angle_beta   90.00
_cell.angle_gamma   90.00
#
_symmetry.space_group_name_H-M   'P 1'
#
loop_
_entity.id
_entity.type
_entity.pdbx_description
1 polymer ?
#
loop_
_entity_poly.entity_id
_entity_poly.type
_entity_poly.pdbx_seq_one_letter_code
_entity_poly.pdbx_strand_id
1 'polypeptide(L)' 'MSNKLKQILKIGLPWGFGMFVLLTFIFPYFNDEDITLKKIGIAFPLWMVGGLLFGYAMNRWLPKEK' A
#
# COMPACT_ATOMS: atom_id res chain seq x y z
N MET A 1 -10.05 17.04 11.71
CA MET A 1 -9.08 16.04 11.20
C MET A 1 -8.22 16.72 10.13
N SER A 2 -6.91 16.90 10.38
CA SER A 2 -6.02 17.73 9.57
C SER A 2 -6.03 17.34 8.08
N ASN A 3 -6.24 18.29 7.17
CA ASN A 3 -6.39 18.06 5.71
C ASN A 3 -5.24 17.22 5.11
N LYS A 4 -4.05 17.25 5.74
CA LYS A 4 -2.89 16.40 5.37
C LYS A 4 -3.16 14.90 5.58
N LEU A 5 -3.75 14.49 6.71
CA LEU A 5 -4.05 13.08 6.98
C LEU A 5 -5.04 12.51 5.97
N LYS A 6 -6.06 13.30 5.61
CA LYS A 6 -7.02 12.90 4.57
C LYS A 6 -6.35 12.69 3.21
N GLN A 7 -5.38 13.51 2.82
CA GLN A 7 -4.65 13.31 1.55
C GLN A 7 -3.73 12.09 1.58
N ILE A 8 -3.02 11.90 2.69
CA ILE A 8 -2.17 10.71 2.91
C ILE A 8 -3.00 9.43 2.80
N LEU A 9 -4.18 9.39 3.43
CA LEU A 9 -5.08 8.25 3.34
C LEU A 9 -5.67 8.10 1.93
N LYS A 10 -6.03 9.20 1.25
CA LYS A 10 -6.56 9.16 -0.12
C LYS A 10 -5.59 8.58 -1.14
N ILE A 11 -4.28 8.77 -0.93
CA ILE A 11 -3.24 8.36 -1.87
C ILE A 11 -2.60 7.03 -1.43
N GLY A 12 -2.22 6.95 -0.15
CA GLY A 12 -1.52 5.82 0.42
C GLY A 12 -2.37 4.58 0.62
N LEU A 13 -3.66 4.74 0.94
CA LEU A 13 -4.54 3.59 1.19
C LEU A 13 -4.87 2.82 -0.10
N PRO A 14 -5.27 3.46 -1.21
CA PRO A 14 -5.46 2.75 -2.48
C PRO A 14 -4.16 2.13 -3.01
N TRP A 15 -3.03 2.82 -2.84
CA TRP A 15 -1.73 2.32 -3.27
C TRP A 15 -1.30 1.08 -2.47
N GLY A 16 -1.37 1.13 -1.14
CA GLY A 16 -1.04 0.00 -0.28
C GLY A 16 -1.96 -1.20 -0.51
N PHE A 17 -3.25 -0.96 -0.70
CA PHE A 17 -4.21 -2.01 -1.05
C PHE A 17 -3.93 -2.61 -2.44
N GLY A 18 -3.65 -1.78 -3.44
CA GLY A 18 -3.30 -2.25 -4.78
C GLY A 18 -2.04 -3.11 -4.79
N MET A 19 -1.00 -2.68 -4.07
CA MET A 19 0.24 -3.45 -3.93
C MET A 19 0.06 -4.74 -3.14
N PHE A 20 -0.76 -4.73 -2.10
CA PHE A 20 -1.14 -5.96 -1.39
C PHE A 20 -1.79 -6.95 -2.34
N VAL A 21 -2.79 -6.53 -3.12
CA VAL A 21 -3.48 -7.41 -4.06
C VAL A 21 -2.53 -7.91 -5.16
N LEU A 22 -1.72 -7.02 -5.72
CA LEU A 22 -0.75 -7.35 -6.76
C LEU A 22 0.30 -8.36 -6.27
N LEU A 23 0.97 -8.09 -5.14
CA LEU A 23 2.04 -8.97 -4.67
C LEU A 23 1.55 -10.23 -3.97
N THR A 24 0.34 -10.21 -3.42
CA THR A 24 -0.18 -11.35 -2.66
C THR A 24 -0.97 -12.31 -3.54
N PHE A 25 -1.56 -11.83 -4.65
CA PHE A 25 -2.36 -12.66 -5.55
C PHE A 25 -1.77 -12.73 -6.96
N ILE A 26 -1.46 -11.59 -7.58
CA ILE A 26 -1.02 -11.56 -8.98
C ILE A 26 0.41 -12.10 -9.12
N PHE A 27 1.34 -11.67 -8.28
CA PHE A 27 2.73 -12.08 -8.33
C PHE A 27 2.94 -13.60 -8.09
N PRO A 28 2.38 -14.21 -7.03
CA PRO A 28 2.48 -15.67 -6.85
C PRO A 28 1.71 -16.45 -7.92
N TYR A 29 0.62 -15.90 -8.47
CA TYR A 29 -0.07 -16.52 -9.60
C TYR A 29 0.82 -16.63 -10.85
N PHE A 30 1.68 -15.63 -11.11
CA PHE A 30 2.65 -15.70 -12.21
C PHE A 30 3.90 -16.54 -11.91
N ASN A 31 4.21 -16.77 -10.63
CA ASN A 31 5.42 -17.50 -10.21
C ASN A 31 5.15 -18.96 -9.81
N ASP A 32 3.92 -19.47 -9.98
CA ASP A 32 3.50 -20.79 -9.50
C ASP A 32 3.88 -21.02 -8.02
N GLU A 33 3.88 -19.96 -7.20
CA GLU A 33 4.18 -20.05 -5.77
C GLU A 33 2.90 -20.30 -4.97
N ASP A 34 2.98 -21.19 -3.99
CA ASP A 34 1.87 -21.45 -3.06
C ASP A 34 1.50 -20.18 -2.27
N ILE A 35 0.28 -19.71 -2.49
CA ILE A 35 -0.30 -18.62 -1.70
C ILE A 35 -0.71 -19.18 -0.34
N THR A 36 0.20 -19.14 0.63
CA THR A 36 -0.08 -19.58 2.00
C THR A 36 -0.74 -18.47 2.82
N LEU A 37 -1.73 -18.80 3.64
CA LEU A 37 -2.38 -17.89 4.61
C LEU A 37 -1.37 -17.14 5.50
N LYS A 38 -0.26 -17.79 5.88
CA LYS A 38 0.83 -17.17 6.64
C LYS A 38 1.48 -16.01 5.88
N LYS A 39 1.71 -16.16 4.58
CA LYS A 39 2.31 -15.14 3.70
C LYS A 39 1.37 -13.95 3.56
N ILE A 40 0.07 -14.20 3.37
CA ILE A 40 -0.98 -13.17 3.35
C ILE A 40 -1.02 -12.39 4.67
N GLY A 41 -1.01 -13.09 5.80
CA GLY A 41 -1.08 -12.49 7.14
C GLY A 41 0.11 -11.58 7.47
N ILE A 42 1.28 -11.85 6.90
CA ILE A 42 2.48 -10.99 7.02
C ILE A 42 2.46 -9.86 5.98
N ALA A 43 2.05 -10.17 4.74
CA ALA A 43 1.99 -9.21 3.65
C ALA A 43 0.98 -8.09 3.91
N PHE A 44 -0.16 -8.39 4.53
CA PHE A 44 -1.21 -7.41 4.81
C PHE A 44 -0.75 -6.23 5.69
N PRO A 45 -0.23 -6.45 6.93
CA PRO A 45 0.28 -5.35 7.76
C PRO A 45 1.49 -4.68 7.12
N LEU A 46 2.37 -5.42 6.44
CA LEU A 46 3.54 -4.86 5.75
C LEU A 46 3.13 -3.88 4.65
N TRP A 47 2.14 -4.23 3.83
CA TRP A 47 1.62 -3.37 2.77
C TRP A 47 0.75 -2.23 3.29
N MET A 48 0.02 -2.42 4.40
CA MET A 48 -0.71 -1.35 5.07
C MET A 48 0.25 -0.28 5.62
N VAL A 49 1.33 -0.69 6.28
CA VAL A 49 2.38 0.22 6.79
C VAL A 49 3.12 0.86 5.61
N GLY A 50 3.47 0.08 4.59
CA GLY A 50 4.11 0.57 3.36
C GLY A 50 3.26 1.61 2.63
N GLY A 51 1.95 1.38 2.49
CA GLY A 51 1.02 2.32 1.86
C GLY A 51 0.85 3.62 2.64
N LEU A 52 0.82 3.55 3.98
CA LEU A 52 0.80 4.75 4.84
C LEU A 52 2.11 5.55 4.74
N LEU A 53 3.27 4.87 4.76
CA LEU A 53 4.58 5.49 4.56
C LEU A 53 4.70 6.12 3.17
N PHE A 54 4.19 5.43 2.14
CA PHE A 54 4.17 5.94 0.78
C PHE A 54 3.26 7.16 0.63
N GLY A 55 2.06 7.12 1.21
CA GLY A 55 1.16 8.27 1.26
C GLY A 55 1.77 9.46 1.99
N TYR A 56 2.53 9.22 3.08
CA TYR A 56 3.27 10.26 3.79
C TYR A 56 4.40 10.83 2.93
N ALA A 57 5.19 9.97 2.28
CA ALA A 57 6.27 10.37 1.37
C ALA A 57 5.72 11.19 0.20
N MET A 58 4.64 10.74 -0.45
CA MET A 58 3.97 11.50 -1.51
C MET A 58 3.46 12.85 -1.01
N ASN A 59 2.81 12.93 0.15
CA ASN A 59 2.37 14.24 0.67
C ASN A 59 3.55 15.16 1.09
N ARG A 60 4.76 14.62 1.29
CA ARG A 60 5.98 15.38 1.56
C ARG A 60 6.67 15.85 0.27
N TRP A 61 6.66 15.02 -0.78
CA TRP A 61 7.41 15.22 -2.01
C TRP A 61 6.58 15.76 -3.18
N LEU A 62 5.27 15.52 -3.21
CA LEU A 62 4.40 16.04 -4.25
C LEU A 62 4.27 17.57 -4.03
N PRO A 63 4.73 18.40 -4.99
CA PRO A 63 4.51 19.83 -4.89
C PRO A 63 3.01 20.05 -4.85
N LYS A 64 2.52 20.72 -3.80
CA LYS A 64 1.15 21.19 -3.78
C LYS A 64 1.06 22.27 -4.85
N GLU A 65 0.53 21.95 -6.03
CA GLU A 65 0.08 23.00 -6.94
C GLU A 65 -0.86 23.91 -6.15
N LYS A 66 -0.50 25.19 -6.16
CA LYS A 66 -1.13 26.29 -5.43
C LYS A 66 -2.44 26.67 -6.08
#